data_AF-A0A427L5W1-F1
#
_entry.id   AF-A0A427L5W1-F1
#
_cell.length_a   1.000
_cell.length_b   1.000
_cell.length_c   1.000
_cell.angle_alpha   90.00
_cell.angle_beta   90.00
_cell.angle_gamma   90.00
#
_symmetry.space_group_name_H-M   'P 1'
#
loop_
_entity.id
_entity.type
_entity.pdbx_description
1 polymer ?
#
loop_
_entity_poly.entity_id
_entity_poly.type
_entity_poly.pdbx_seq_one_letter_code
_entity_poly.pdbx_strand_id
1 'polypeptide(L)'
;MSIDLSLYRPNVGVVLFNPAGQVWFGRRADTPEPWNWQFPQGGVDDGEDLEAAARRELHEETGVRSIALLGRTSEWIPYDFPEGLPSPKSWKGLKGQRQQWFAFRLTGHEDEIDLNAHGEPEFDAWRWGRLEEAPSLIVPFKRPVYEQVARVFGEWAV
;
A
#
# COMPACT_ATOMS: atom_id res chain seq x y z
N MET A 1 21.72 -2.01 16.23
CA MET A 1 22.00 -2.89 15.08
C MET A 1 21.22 -2.34 13.90
N SER A 2 21.87 -2.03 12.77
CA SER A 2 21.19 -1.61 11.55
C SER A 2 20.52 -2.81 10.89
N ILE A 3 19.28 -2.64 10.42
CA ILE A 3 18.59 -3.68 9.65
C ILE A 3 19.26 -3.75 8.27
N ASP A 4 19.69 -4.95 7.86
CA ASP A 4 20.18 -5.17 6.50
C ASP A 4 18.98 -5.25 5.53
N LEU A 5 18.70 -4.12 4.87
CA LEU A 5 17.60 -3.99 3.94
C LEU A 5 17.78 -4.81 2.65
N SER A 6 18.97 -5.35 2.37
CA SER A 6 19.20 -6.19 1.18
C SER A 6 18.48 -7.55 1.27
N LEU A 7 18.10 -7.96 2.49
CA LEU A 7 17.33 -9.18 2.76
C LEU A 7 15.83 -9.02 2.50
N TYR A 8 15.37 -7.84 2.09
CA TYR A 8 13.96 -7.51 1.94
C TYR A 8 13.66 -7.06 0.51
N ARG A 9 12.53 -7.55 -0.04
CA ARG A 9 12.08 -7.15 -1.38
C ARG A 9 11.68 -5.67 -1.38
N PRO A 10 12.15 -4.85 -2.34
CA PRO A 10 11.68 -3.48 -2.49
C PRO A 10 10.21 -3.46 -2.95
N ASN A 11 9.41 -2.62 -2.30
CA ASN A 11 8.00 -2.47 -2.55
C ASN A 11 7.58 -1.02 -2.28
N VAL A 12 6.54 -0.55 -2.93
CA VAL A 12 5.92 0.75 -2.67
C VAL A 12 4.52 0.55 -2.13
N GLY A 13 4.10 1.43 -1.21
CA GLY A 13 2.73 1.47 -0.72
C GLY A 13 2.12 2.85 -0.93
N VAL A 14 0.81 2.90 -1.16
CA VAL A 14 0.11 4.14 -1.51
C VAL A 14 -1.04 4.42 -0.57
N VAL A 15 -1.04 5.59 0.09
CA VAL A 15 -2.22 6.13 0.76
C VAL A 15 -2.86 7.16 -0.15
N LEU A 16 -4.01 6.82 -0.72
CA LEU A 16 -4.80 7.72 -1.55
C LEU A 16 -5.84 8.45 -0.68
N PHE A 17 -5.75 9.77 -0.63
CA PHE A 17 -6.69 10.65 0.05
C PHE A 17 -7.74 11.19 -0.92
N ASN A 18 -9.01 11.23 -0.51
CA ASN A 18 -10.04 12.03 -1.18
C ASN A 18 -9.99 13.50 -0.72
N PRO A 19 -10.74 14.42 -1.36
CA PRO A 19 -10.80 15.83 -0.96
C PRO A 19 -11.35 16.08 0.46
N ALA A 20 -12.04 15.11 1.05
CA ALA A 20 -12.57 15.18 2.42
C ALA A 20 -11.57 14.69 3.48
N GLY A 21 -10.33 14.33 3.09
CA GLY A 21 -9.31 13.84 4.03
C GLY A 21 -9.47 12.37 4.42
N GLN A 22 -10.41 11.64 3.81
CA GLN A 22 -10.56 10.20 4.00
C GLN A 22 -9.58 9.45 3.09
N VAL A 23 -9.19 8.24 3.50
CA VAL A 23 -8.27 7.39 2.74
C VAL A 23 -8.99 6.21 2.09
N TRP A 24 -8.48 5.80 0.94
CA TRP A 24 -8.98 4.66 0.21
C TRP A 24 -8.54 3.36 0.85
N PHE A 25 -9.45 2.40 1.01
CA PHE A 25 -9.16 1.03 1.44
C PHE A 25 -9.68 0.03 0.42
N GLY A 26 -8.87 -0.97 0.09
CA GLY A 26 -9.24 -2.11 -0.74
C GLY A 26 -9.35 -3.38 0.10
N ARG A 27 -10.40 -4.15 -0.11
CA ARG A 27 -10.59 -5.47 0.50
C ARG A 27 -9.95 -6.53 -0.40
N ARG A 28 -8.94 -7.24 0.11
CA ARG A 28 -8.26 -8.31 -0.64
C ARG A 28 -9.20 -9.48 -0.88
N ALA A 29 -9.31 -9.92 -2.14
CA ALA A 29 -10.19 -11.02 -2.54
C ALA A 29 -9.92 -12.33 -1.78
N ASP A 30 -8.64 -12.66 -1.56
CA ASP A 30 -8.21 -13.94 -0.96
C ASP A 30 -7.85 -13.87 0.54
N THR A 31 -8.21 -12.77 1.23
CA THR A 31 -7.90 -12.61 2.66
C THR A 31 -9.19 -12.67 3.50
N PRO A 32 -9.25 -13.54 4.52
CA PRO A 32 -10.42 -13.63 5.39
C PRO A 32 -10.57 -12.40 6.30
N GLU A 33 -11.81 -12.08 6.63
CA GLU A 33 -12.15 -11.12 7.69
C GLU A 33 -11.57 -11.54 9.05
N PRO A 34 -11.27 -10.59 9.96
CA PRO A 34 -11.51 -9.15 9.85
C PRO A 34 -10.33 -8.36 9.26
N TRP A 35 -9.23 -9.01 8.88
CA TRP A 35 -7.96 -8.34 8.55
C TRP A 35 -7.66 -8.27 7.05
N ASN A 36 -8.68 -7.97 6.26
CA ASN A 36 -8.63 -8.06 4.81
C ASN A 36 -8.63 -6.72 4.09
N TRP A 37 -8.59 -5.59 4.81
CA TRP A 37 -8.48 -4.27 4.17
C TRP A 37 -7.06 -3.75 4.22
N GLN A 38 -6.58 -3.27 3.08
CA GLN A 38 -5.25 -2.69 2.94
C GLN A 38 -5.25 -1.53 1.95
N PHE A 39 -4.13 -0.83 1.92
CA PHE A 39 -3.77 0.15 0.90
C PHE A 39 -3.13 -0.52 -0.33
N PRO A 40 -3.18 0.13 -1.51
CA PRO A 40 -2.50 -0.38 -2.69
C PRO A 40 -0.99 -0.51 -2.51
N GLN A 41 -0.38 -1.57 -3.03
CA GLN A 41 1.06 -1.80 -2.86
C GLN A 41 1.66 -2.90 -3.72
N GLY A 42 2.71 -2.57 -4.46
CA GLY A 42 3.40 -3.56 -5.29
C GLY A 42 4.90 -3.33 -5.50
N GLY A 43 5.45 -4.16 -6.37
CA GLY A 43 6.90 -4.31 -6.51
C GLY A 43 7.54 -3.07 -7.13
N VAL A 44 8.81 -2.85 -6.81
CA VAL A 44 9.63 -1.90 -7.56
C VAL A 44 10.51 -2.70 -8.51
N ASP A 45 10.44 -2.39 -9.80
CA ASP A 45 11.30 -3.00 -10.81
C ASP A 45 12.74 -2.47 -10.75
N ASP A 46 13.68 -3.21 -11.33
CA ASP A 46 15.09 -2.83 -11.29
C ASP A 46 15.34 -1.51 -12.05
N GLY A 47 15.88 -0.51 -11.36
CA GLY A 47 16.07 0.83 -11.89
C GLY A 47 14.80 1.69 -11.98
N GLU A 48 13.64 1.20 -11.52
CA GLU A 48 12.39 1.97 -11.52
C GLU A 48 12.42 3.08 -10.47
N ASP A 49 11.93 4.27 -10.83
CA ASP A 49 11.72 5.35 -9.87
C ASP A 49 10.60 4.98 -8.88
N LEU A 50 10.79 5.32 -7.60
CA LEU A 50 9.86 4.91 -6.55
C LEU A 50 8.49 5.58 -6.66
N GLU A 51 8.43 6.85 -7.09
CA GLU A 51 7.15 7.52 -7.29
C GLU A 51 6.47 6.96 -8.54
N ALA A 52 7.22 6.69 -9.61
CA ALA A 52 6.70 6.03 -10.81
C ALA A 52 6.09 4.66 -10.49
N ALA A 53 6.81 3.83 -9.70
CA ALA A 53 6.30 2.55 -9.22
C ALA A 53 5.00 2.75 -8.42
N ALA A 54 4.96 3.70 -7.49
CA ALA A 54 3.78 3.95 -6.66
C ALA A 54 2.56 4.37 -7.50
N ARG A 55 2.76 5.20 -8.54
CA ARG A 55 1.71 5.59 -9.48
C ARG A 55 1.23 4.42 -10.34
N ARG A 56 2.15 3.58 -10.81
CA ARG A 56 1.85 2.38 -11.58
C ARG A 56 0.99 1.41 -10.76
N GLU A 57 1.44 1.06 -9.56
CA GLU A 57 0.72 0.14 -8.67
C GLU A 57 -0.66 0.67 -8.27
N LEU A 58 -0.77 1.98 -7.95
CA LEU A 58 -2.09 2.58 -7.69
C LEU A 58 -3.03 2.43 -8.88
N HIS A 59 -2.53 2.73 -10.09
CA HIS A 59 -3.34 2.63 -11.30
C HIS A 59 -3.71 1.19 -11.65
N GLU A 60 -2.78 0.24 -11.47
CA GLU A 60 -3.02 -1.19 -11.72
C GLU A 60 -4.09 -1.75 -10.78
N GLU A 61 -4.00 -1.44 -9.48
CA GLU A 61 -4.89 -2.01 -8.47
C GLU A 61 -6.23 -1.26 -8.32
N THR A 62 -6.33 0.00 -8.79
CA THR A 62 -7.53 0.84 -8.56
C THR A 62 -8.07 1.56 -9.79
N GLY A 63 -7.34 1.59 -10.91
CA GLY A 63 -7.71 2.37 -12.10
C GLY A 63 -7.43 3.88 -12.02
N VAL A 64 -7.12 4.41 -10.83
CA VAL A 64 -6.93 5.85 -10.59
C VAL A 64 -5.67 6.39 -11.31
N ARG A 65 -5.81 7.55 -11.96
CA ARG A 65 -4.70 8.25 -12.64
C ARG A 65 -4.55 9.71 -12.21
N SER A 66 -5.67 10.38 -11.95
CA SER A 66 -5.69 11.80 -11.63
C SER A 66 -5.33 12.03 -10.16
N ILE A 67 -4.02 12.12 -9.90
CA ILE A 67 -3.47 12.24 -8.54
C ILE A 67 -2.34 13.28 -8.42
N ALA A 68 -2.30 13.96 -7.28
CA ALA A 68 -1.23 14.87 -6.88
C ALA A 68 -0.45 14.30 -5.70
N LEU A 69 0.89 14.38 -5.75
CA LEU A 69 1.75 13.95 -4.64
C LEU A 69 1.59 14.89 -3.44
N LEU A 70 1.36 14.31 -2.26
CA LEU A 70 1.37 15.02 -0.99
C LEU A 70 2.71 14.86 -0.27
N GLY A 71 3.24 13.65 -0.27
CA GLY A 71 4.51 13.34 0.40
C GLY A 71 4.88 11.87 0.34
N ARG A 72 5.99 11.51 0.98
CA ARG A 72 6.46 10.13 1.12
C ARG A 72 7.15 9.94 2.47
N THR A 73 7.29 8.70 2.93
CA THR A 73 8.11 8.40 4.11
C THR A 73 9.58 8.77 3.85
N SER A 74 10.32 9.23 4.86
CA SER A 74 11.74 9.56 4.70
C SER A 74 12.62 8.31 4.58
N GLU A 75 12.23 7.26 5.30
CA GLU A 75 12.95 5.99 5.39
C GLU A 75 12.10 4.84 4.83
N TRP A 76 12.80 3.74 4.49
CA TRP A 76 12.18 2.45 4.21
C TRP A 76 11.61 1.84 5.49
N ILE A 77 10.42 1.24 5.39
CA ILE A 77 9.77 0.53 6.49
C ILE A 77 9.80 -0.98 6.21
N PRO A 78 10.67 -1.75 6.87
CA PRO A 78 10.72 -3.20 6.69
C PRO A 78 9.66 -3.93 7.53
N TYR A 79 9.19 -5.07 7.03
CA TYR A 79 8.47 -6.06 7.82
C TYR A 79 8.87 -7.48 7.38
N ASP A 80 8.83 -8.42 8.31
CA ASP A 80 9.14 -9.83 8.06
C ASP A 80 7.90 -10.59 7.56
N PHE A 81 8.10 -11.54 6.66
CA PHE A 81 7.05 -12.51 6.37
C PHE A 81 6.86 -13.45 7.58
N PRO A 82 5.61 -13.73 7.98
CA PRO A 82 5.32 -14.78 8.96
C PRO A 82 5.92 -16.13 8.57
N GLU A 83 6.40 -16.87 9.56
CA GLU A 83 6.83 -18.25 9.38
C GLU A 83 5.67 -19.12 8.86
N GLY A 84 5.93 -19.99 7.90
CA GLY A 84 4.95 -20.93 7.37
C GLY A 84 4.00 -20.36 6.30
N LEU A 85 4.11 -19.08 5.93
CA LEU A 85 3.41 -18.60 4.74
C LEU A 85 4.02 -19.22 3.47
N PRO A 86 3.19 -19.65 2.50
CA PRO A 86 3.67 -20.00 1.18
C PRO A 86 4.43 -18.81 0.61
N SER A 87 5.71 -18.99 0.32
CA SER A 87 6.54 -17.98 -0.31
C SER A 87 6.50 -18.19 -1.82
N PRO A 88 5.86 -17.29 -2.60
CA PRO A 88 6.01 -17.27 -4.05
C PRO A 88 7.47 -17.41 -4.46
N LYS A 89 7.73 -18.17 -5.53
CA LYS A 89 9.08 -18.29 -6.10
C LYS A 89 9.72 -16.93 -6.40
N SER A 90 8.90 -15.92 -6.69
CA SER A 90 9.31 -14.53 -6.91
C SER A 90 9.95 -13.86 -5.68
N TRP A 91 9.75 -14.38 -4.46
CA TRP A 91 10.33 -13.82 -3.24
C TRP A 91 11.77 -14.30 -2.98
N LYS A 92 12.30 -15.26 -3.76
CA LYS A 92 13.73 -15.66 -3.77
C LYS A 92 14.38 -15.88 -2.39
N GLY A 93 13.64 -16.32 -1.38
CA GLY A 93 14.16 -16.54 -0.02
C GLY A 93 14.38 -15.26 0.80
N LEU A 94 13.82 -14.13 0.37
CA LEU A 94 13.84 -12.86 1.10
C LEU A 94 13.05 -12.99 2.40
N LYS A 95 13.53 -12.29 3.44
CA LYS A 95 12.97 -12.33 4.80
C LYS A 95 11.62 -11.60 4.91
N GLY A 96 11.36 -10.69 3.99
CA GLY A 96 10.21 -9.81 4.04
C GLY A 96 10.20 -8.78 2.92
N GLN A 97 9.47 -7.69 3.13
CA GLN A 97 9.52 -6.52 2.25
C GLN A 97 10.03 -5.30 2.98
N ARG A 98 10.63 -4.39 2.23
CA ARG A 98 10.92 -3.01 2.65
C ARG A 98 10.05 -2.09 1.82
N GLN A 99 9.28 -1.25 2.48
CA GLN A 99 8.29 -0.42 1.82
C GLN A 99 8.67 1.06 1.88
N GLN A 100 8.63 1.71 0.72
CA GLN A 100 8.62 3.16 0.60
C GLN A 100 7.17 3.59 0.40
N TRP A 101 6.64 4.41 1.29
CA TRP A 101 5.23 4.81 1.23
C TRP A 101 5.05 6.20 0.63
N PHE A 102 3.99 6.38 -0.14
CA PHE A 102 3.60 7.63 -0.77
C PHE A 102 2.17 8.00 -0.38
N ALA A 103 1.94 9.29 -0.17
CA ALA A 103 0.62 9.88 0.00
C ALA A 103 0.25 10.65 -1.26
N PHE A 104 -0.91 10.34 -1.84
CA PHE A 104 -1.47 11.04 -3.00
C PHE A 104 -2.85 11.60 -2.66
N ARG A 105 -3.23 12.70 -3.31
CA ARG A 105 -4.59 13.21 -3.31
C ARG A 105 -5.24 12.90 -4.65
N LEU A 106 -6.44 12.32 -4.61
CA LEU A 106 -7.31 12.20 -5.78
C LEU A 106 -7.72 13.61 -6.23
N THR A 107 -7.38 13.96 -7.47
CA THR A 107 -7.73 15.23 -8.11
C THR A 107 -8.75 15.07 -9.24
N GLY A 108 -9.00 13.84 -9.67
CA GLY A 108 -10.04 13.50 -10.65
C GLY A 108 -11.37 13.13 -10.00
N HIS A 109 -12.21 12.47 -10.79
CA HIS A 109 -13.50 11.93 -10.34
C HIS A 109 -13.33 10.55 -9.69
N GLU A 110 -14.19 10.25 -8.72
CA GLU A 110 -14.25 8.93 -8.06
C GLU A 110 -14.58 7.80 -9.04
N ASP A 111 -15.26 8.12 -10.15
CA ASP A 111 -15.58 7.20 -11.24
C ASP A 111 -14.34 6.67 -11.99
N GLU A 112 -13.13 7.19 -11.70
CA GLU A 112 -11.87 6.57 -12.14
C GLU A 112 -11.56 5.25 -11.41
N ILE A 113 -12.19 5.00 -10.26
CA ILE A 113 -11.92 3.80 -9.47
C ILE A 113 -12.60 2.60 -10.12
N ASP A 114 -11.78 1.76 -10.76
CA ASP A 114 -12.19 0.50 -11.36
C ASP A 114 -11.20 -0.61 -10.97
N LEU A 115 -11.66 -1.51 -10.08
CA LEU A 115 -10.87 -2.65 -9.61
C LEU A 115 -10.61 -3.71 -10.69
N ASN A 116 -11.30 -3.61 -11.84
CA ASN A 116 -11.14 -4.52 -12.98
C ASN A 116 -10.35 -3.89 -14.13
N ALA A 117 -9.77 -2.71 -13.92
CA ALA A 117 -9.05 -1.99 -14.96
C ALA A 117 -7.82 -2.77 -15.48
N HIS A 118 -7.18 -3.58 -14.63
CA HIS A 118 -6.00 -4.37 -14.99
C HIS A 118 -6.00 -5.77 -14.37
N GLY A 119 -5.69 -6.78 -15.19
CA GLY A 119 -5.31 -8.12 -14.74
C GLY A 119 -6.35 -8.84 -13.87
N GLU A 120 -5.85 -9.70 -12.98
CA GLU A 120 -6.66 -10.29 -11.91
C GLU A 120 -6.78 -9.28 -10.77
N PRO A 121 -8.01 -8.92 -10.31
CA PRO A 121 -8.18 -7.93 -9.26
C PRO A 121 -7.53 -8.36 -7.94
N GLU A 122 -6.63 -7.54 -7.39
CA GLU A 122 -6.13 -7.74 -6.02
C GLU A 122 -7.25 -7.47 -4.98
N PHE A 123 -8.15 -6.55 -5.31
CA PHE A 123 -9.26 -6.14 -4.47
C PHE A 123 -10.61 -6.50 -5.07
N ASP A 124 -11.54 -6.94 -4.22
CA ASP A 124 -12.92 -7.27 -4.63
C ASP A 124 -13.95 -6.21 -4.17
N ALA A 125 -13.56 -5.32 -3.28
CA ALA A 125 -14.35 -4.20 -2.80
C ALA A 125 -13.43 -3.06 -2.37
N TRP A 126 -13.96 -1.85 -2.33
CA TRP A 126 -13.24 -0.70 -1.81
C TRP A 126 -14.18 0.24 -1.03
N ARG A 127 -13.60 1.09 -0.18
CA ARG A 127 -14.33 2.17 0.49
C ARG A 127 -13.40 3.30 0.93
N TRP A 128 -13.97 4.49 1.10
CA TRP A 128 -13.33 5.53 1.89
C TRP A 128 -13.45 5.23 3.40
N GLY A 129 -12.42 5.59 4.17
CA GLY A 129 -12.39 5.44 5.62
C GLY A 129 -11.44 6.42 6.27
N ARG A 130 -11.31 6.36 7.60
CA ARG A 130 -10.40 7.25 8.31
C ARG A 130 -9.00 6.64 8.40
N LEU A 131 -7.94 7.43 8.27
CA LEU A 131 -6.58 6.89 8.27
C LEU A 131 -6.23 6.15 9.58
N GLU A 132 -6.75 6.62 10.71
CA GLU A 132 -6.53 6.03 12.03
C GLU A 132 -7.11 4.62 12.18
N GLU A 133 -8.06 4.21 11.34
CA GLU A 133 -8.63 2.87 11.39
C GLU A 133 -7.71 1.83 10.73
N ALA A 134 -6.80 2.26 9.85
CA ALA A 134 -5.97 1.40 9.02
C ALA A 134 -5.20 0.31 9.80
N PRO A 135 -4.54 0.59 10.94
CA PRO A 135 -3.83 -0.44 11.71
C PRO A 135 -4.73 -1.56 12.26
N SER A 136 -6.02 -1.28 12.45
CA SER A 136 -6.98 -2.26 12.96
C SER A 136 -7.51 -3.22 11.90
N LEU A 137 -7.45 -2.81 10.63
CA LEU A 137 -8.03 -3.55 9.50
C LEU A 137 -7.01 -4.42 8.74
N ILE A 138 -5.71 -4.16 8.91
CA ILE A 138 -4.65 -4.90 8.22
C ILE A 138 -4.27 -6.18 8.97
N VAL A 139 -3.74 -7.15 8.24
CA VAL A 139 -3.11 -8.36 8.80
C VAL A 139 -2.12 -8.03 9.93
N PRO A 140 -2.12 -8.76 11.05
CA PRO A 140 -1.38 -8.36 12.26
C PRO A 140 0.12 -8.08 12.05
N PHE A 141 0.80 -8.85 11.21
CA PHE A 141 2.24 -8.69 10.98
C PHE A 141 2.62 -7.40 10.23
N LYS A 142 1.68 -6.77 9.51
CA LYS A 142 1.86 -5.45 8.86
C LYS A 142 1.38 -4.28 9.73
N ARG A 143 0.72 -4.53 10.87
CA ARG A 143 0.18 -3.47 11.72
C ARG A 143 1.21 -2.40 12.12
N PRO A 144 2.46 -2.74 12.52
CA PRO A 144 3.46 -1.72 12.84
C PRO A 144 3.79 -0.79 11.66
N VAL A 145 3.76 -1.32 10.43
CA VAL A 145 3.94 -0.51 9.22
C VAL A 145 2.79 0.48 9.09
N TYR A 146 1.55 0.02 9.26
CA TYR A 146 0.36 0.85 9.14
C TYR A 146 0.25 1.91 10.25
N GLU A 147 0.71 1.60 11.46
CA GLU A 147 0.82 2.59 12.55
C GLU A 147 1.81 3.71 12.21
N GLN A 148 2.94 3.36 11.58
CA GLN A 148 3.91 4.35 11.13
C GLN A 148 3.38 5.18 9.96
N VAL A 149 2.73 4.54 8.99
CA VAL A 149 2.09 5.23 7.85
C VAL A 149 1.01 6.21 8.34
N ALA A 150 0.12 5.76 9.23
CA ALA A 150 -0.93 6.61 9.81
C ALA A 150 -0.34 7.81 10.56
N ARG A 151 0.77 7.63 11.28
CA ARG A 151 1.47 8.71 11.96
C ARG A 151 2.10 9.71 10.98
N VAL A 152 2.80 9.22 9.94
CA VAL A 152 3.52 10.07 8.99
C VAL A 152 2.57 10.87 8.11
N PHE A 153 1.46 10.26 7.68
CA PHE A 153 0.51 10.90 6.77
C PHE A 153 -0.70 11.52 7.46
N GLY A 154 -0.73 11.51 8.80
CA GLY A 154 -1.83 12.03 9.60
C GLY A 154 -2.13 13.52 9.39
N GLU A 155 -1.15 14.31 8.92
CA GLU A 155 -1.36 15.75 8.66
C GLU A 155 -2.33 16.04 7.51
N TRP A 156 -2.57 15.07 6.62
CA TRP A 156 -3.52 15.20 5.50
C TRP A 156 -4.88 14.55 5.78
N ALA A 157 -5.02 13.85 6.92
CA ALA A 157 -6.30 13.38 7.40
C ALA A 157 -7.04 14.54 8.09
N VAL A 158 -8.34 14.69 7.82
CA VAL A 158 -9.21 15.77 8.36
C VAL A 158 -10.40 15.15 9.08
#